data_AF-A0A640VZG8-F1
#
_entry.id   AF-A0A640VZG8-F1
#
_cell.length_a   1.000
_cell.length_b   1.000
_cell.length_c   1.000
_cell.angle_alpha   90.00
_cell.angle_beta   90.00
_cell.angle_gamma   90.00
#
_symmetry.space_group_name_H-M   'P 1'
#
loop_
_entity.id
_entity.type
_entity.pdbx_description
1 polymer ?
#
loop_
_entity_poly.entity_id
_entity_poly.type
_entity_poly.pdbx_seq_one_letter_code
_entity_poly.pdbx_strand_id
1 'polypeptide(L)'
;MDKQGIAFLTVRVVVSIVIVAAITGISYLGMKNVMPTIEEGKVKKQVEELDSIFHQMVVGDARDVALQQDYKTEYGERHTYKFELPSRLIYLGIGTDPDPNNDGKYQCKLTENGNVIVYKIDGRGKRIYWLDDDIKIRMGEYRNNNWLIKKPEEGLVITHGGKYEITFELVKYHDEKYILIYANNSVPYEVS
;
A
#
# COMPACT_ATOMS: atom_id res chain seq x y z
N MET A 1 -8.93 -66.70 13.36
CA MET A 1 -9.10 -65.24 13.24
C MET A 1 -8.00 -64.72 12.33
N ASP A 2 -8.42 -64.07 11.26
CA ASP A 2 -7.68 -63.85 10.02
C ASP A 2 -6.61 -62.74 10.18
N LYS A 3 -5.41 -63.12 10.64
CA LYS A 3 -4.28 -62.19 10.84
C LYS A 3 -3.75 -61.62 9.51
N GLN A 4 -3.97 -62.29 8.39
CA GLN A 4 -3.53 -61.85 7.07
C GLN A 4 -4.44 -60.74 6.51
N GLY A 5 -5.76 -60.85 6.69
CA GLY A 5 -6.71 -59.79 6.32
C GLY A 5 -6.48 -58.47 7.07
N ILE A 6 -6.17 -58.53 8.37
CA ILE A 6 -5.89 -57.33 9.19
C ILE A 6 -4.56 -56.67 8.78
N ALA A 7 -3.50 -57.45 8.52
CA ALA A 7 -2.21 -56.90 8.10
C ALA A 7 -2.30 -56.19 6.74
N PHE A 8 -3.06 -56.75 5.78
CA PHE A 8 -3.26 -56.14 4.47
C PHE A 8 -4.04 -54.83 4.55
N LEU A 9 -5.06 -54.77 5.43
CA LEU A 9 -5.82 -53.56 5.69
C LEU A 9 -4.94 -52.47 6.32
N THR A 10 -4.13 -52.83 7.32
CA THR A 10 -3.23 -51.90 8.02
C THR A 10 -2.19 -51.29 7.07
N VAL A 11 -1.55 -52.10 6.22
CA VAL A 11 -0.55 -51.60 5.24
C VAL A 11 -1.20 -50.61 4.27
N ARG A 12 -2.42 -50.90 3.78
CA ARG A 12 -3.13 -50.02 2.84
C ARG A 12 -3.51 -48.67 3.44
N VAL A 13 -3.85 -48.65 4.74
CA VAL A 13 -4.13 -47.41 5.47
C VAL A 13 -2.85 -46.59 5.64
N VAL A 14 -1.73 -47.21 6.02
CA VAL A 14 -0.44 -46.52 6.18
C VAL A 14 0.03 -45.90 4.85
N VAL A 15 -0.04 -46.66 3.75
CA VAL A 15 0.33 -46.14 2.43
C VAL A 15 -0.58 -44.98 2.02
N SER A 16 -1.89 -45.08 2.26
CA SER A 16 -2.82 -43.98 1.98
C SER A 16 -2.48 -42.71 2.77
N ILE A 17 -2.12 -42.84 4.06
CA ILE A 17 -1.71 -41.69 4.90
C ILE A 17 -0.45 -41.04 4.34
N VAL A 18 0.55 -41.83 3.94
CA VAL A 18 1.80 -41.30 3.35
C VAL A 18 1.52 -40.55 2.05
N ILE A 19 0.66 -41.08 1.19
CA ILE A 19 0.27 -40.42 -0.07
C ILE A 19 -0.45 -39.11 0.21
N VAL A 20 -1.42 -39.09 1.14
CA VAL A 20 -2.13 -37.86 1.51
C VAL A 20 -1.16 -36.83 2.11
N ALA A 21 -0.24 -37.26 2.98
CA ALA A 21 0.78 -36.39 3.53
C ALA A 21 1.70 -35.81 2.45
N ALA A 22 2.11 -36.62 1.47
CA ALA A 22 2.93 -36.17 0.34
C ALA A 22 2.19 -35.14 -0.53
N ILE A 23 0.93 -35.42 -0.90
CA ILE A 23 0.11 -34.50 -1.70
C ILE A 23 -0.12 -33.18 -0.95
N THR A 24 -0.43 -33.26 0.34
CA THR A 24 -0.67 -32.08 1.19
C THR A 24 0.61 -31.25 1.31
N GLY A 25 1.76 -31.91 1.50
CA GLY A 25 3.07 -31.25 1.58
C GLY A 25 3.44 -30.51 0.30
N ILE A 26 3.28 -31.16 -0.86
CA ILE A 26 3.54 -30.54 -2.17
C ILE A 26 2.60 -29.36 -2.41
N SER A 27 1.30 -29.52 -2.10
CA SER A 27 0.31 -28.46 -2.26
C SER A 27 0.63 -27.24 -1.39
N TYR A 28 1.01 -27.47 -0.12
CA TYR A 28 1.42 -26.41 0.80
C TYR A 28 2.65 -25.64 0.30
N LEU A 29 3.67 -26.35 -0.19
CA LEU A 29 4.86 -25.74 -0.78
C LEU A 29 4.53 -24.93 -2.04
N GLY A 30 3.65 -25.46 -2.90
CA GLY A 30 3.16 -24.76 -4.08
C GLY A 30 2.45 -23.45 -3.73
N MET A 31 1.52 -23.48 -2.77
CA MET A 31 0.81 -22.28 -2.32
C MET A 31 1.75 -21.22 -1.72
N LYS A 32 2.75 -21.65 -0.93
CA LYS A 32 3.72 -20.71 -0.31
C LYS A 32 4.49 -19.90 -1.36
N ASN A 33 4.77 -20.48 -2.52
CA ASN A 33 5.50 -19.80 -3.61
C ASN A 33 4.60 -18.90 -4.47
N VAL A 34 3.32 -19.27 -4.63
CA VAL A 34 2.39 -18.52 -5.48
C VAL A 34 1.76 -17.34 -4.74
N MET A 35 1.52 -17.46 -3.44
CA MET A 35 0.84 -16.41 -2.65
C MET A 35 1.50 -15.01 -2.75
N PRO A 36 2.83 -14.86 -2.62
CA PRO A 36 3.47 -13.56 -2.77
C PRO A 36 3.21 -12.90 -4.13
N THR A 37 3.09 -13.69 -5.20
CA THR A 37 2.82 -13.17 -6.55
C THR A 37 1.38 -12.68 -6.69
N ILE A 38 0.42 -13.41 -6.13
CA ILE A 38 -0.99 -13.00 -6.10
C ILE A 38 -1.15 -11.70 -5.30
N GLU A 39 -0.52 -11.63 -4.13
CA GLU A 39 -0.60 -10.46 -3.25
C GLU A 39 0.09 -9.23 -3.83
N GLU A 40 1.24 -9.41 -4.49
CA GLU A 40 1.89 -8.35 -5.28
C GLU A 40 0.97 -7.83 -6.39
N GLY A 41 0.26 -8.73 -7.09
CA GLY A 41 -0.72 -8.35 -8.11
C GLY A 41 -1.90 -7.56 -7.55
N LYS A 42 -2.37 -7.88 -6.33
CA LYS A 42 -3.44 -7.12 -5.65
C LYS A 42 -3.00 -5.70 -5.29
N VAL A 43 -1.78 -5.52 -4.80
CA VAL A 43 -1.25 -4.17 -4.51
C VAL A 43 -1.03 -3.39 -5.80
N LYS A 44 -0.43 -4.02 -6.82
CA LYS A 44 -0.23 -3.41 -8.13
C LYS A 44 -1.54 -2.85 -8.70
N LYS A 45 -2.61 -3.65 -8.70
CA LYS A 45 -3.92 -3.22 -9.20
C LYS A 45 -4.46 -1.99 -8.45
N GLN A 46 -4.32 -1.97 -7.12
CA GLN A 46 -4.75 -0.82 -6.32
C GLN A 46 -3.91 0.44 -6.61
N VAL A 47 -2.62 0.27 -6.91
CA VAL A 47 -1.75 1.37 -7.35
C VAL A 47 -2.18 1.92 -8.71
N GLU A 48 -2.49 1.04 -9.68
CA GLU A 48 -2.97 1.45 -11.02
C GLU A 48 -4.35 2.15 -10.96
N GLU A 49 -5.24 1.69 -10.07
CA GLU A 49 -6.51 2.36 -9.79
C GLU A 49 -6.30 3.74 -9.15
N LEU A 50 -5.39 3.84 -8.19
CA LEU A 50 -5.05 5.10 -7.54
C LEU A 50 -4.43 6.10 -8.53
N ASP A 51 -3.54 5.64 -9.41
CA ASP A 51 -2.95 6.43 -10.47
C ASP A 51 -4.03 7.01 -11.41
N SER A 52 -5.00 6.18 -11.79
CA SER A 52 -6.15 6.63 -12.61
C SER A 52 -6.98 7.72 -11.90
N ILE A 53 -7.13 7.62 -10.58
CA ILE A 53 -7.80 8.66 -9.77
C ILE A 53 -6.98 9.93 -9.76
N PHE A 54 -5.65 9.85 -9.58
CA PHE A 54 -4.78 11.03 -9.58
C PHE A 54 -4.81 11.79 -10.90
N HIS A 55 -4.81 11.09 -12.03
CA HIS A 55 -4.98 11.69 -13.35
C HIS A 55 -6.31 12.44 -13.50
N GLN A 56 -7.40 11.93 -12.91
CA GLN A 56 -8.68 12.64 -12.91
C GLN A 56 -8.64 13.86 -11.98
N MET A 57 -8.00 13.72 -10.82
CA MET A 57 -7.87 14.79 -9.84
C MET A 57 -7.10 16.00 -10.37
N VAL A 58 -5.96 15.81 -11.06
CA VAL A 58 -5.11 16.94 -11.50
C VAL A 58 -5.81 17.90 -12.46
N VAL A 59 -6.83 17.44 -13.19
CA VAL A 59 -7.67 18.25 -14.08
C VAL A 59 -8.70 19.08 -13.31
N GLY A 60 -9.06 18.65 -12.09
CA GLY A 60 -10.07 19.29 -11.26
C GLY A 60 -9.65 20.62 -10.62
N ASP A 61 -10.57 21.13 -9.80
CA ASP A 61 -10.39 22.39 -9.06
C ASP A 61 -9.49 22.19 -7.84
N ALA A 62 -8.49 23.05 -7.70
CA ALA A 62 -7.52 23.00 -6.62
C ALA A 62 -7.82 24.07 -5.58
N ARG A 63 -7.90 23.69 -4.30
CA ARG A 63 -8.01 24.65 -3.20
C ARG A 63 -6.69 25.36 -3.00
N ASP A 64 -6.73 26.68 -2.85
CA ASP A 64 -5.54 27.46 -2.54
C ASP A 64 -5.20 27.38 -1.05
N VAL A 65 -4.10 26.72 -0.71
CA VAL A 65 -3.67 26.59 0.70
C VAL A 65 -3.01 27.88 1.23
N ALA A 66 -2.61 28.82 0.36
CA ALA A 66 -2.05 30.10 0.78
C ALA A 66 -3.14 31.05 1.32
N LEU A 67 -4.39 30.90 0.87
CA LEU A 67 -5.52 31.73 1.30
C LEU A 67 -6.08 31.36 2.69
N GLN A 68 -5.63 30.23 3.27
CA GLN A 68 -6.09 29.73 4.58
C GLN A 68 -7.62 29.62 4.74
N GLN A 69 -8.35 29.44 3.64
CA GLN A 69 -9.80 29.27 3.64
C GLN A 69 -10.20 27.98 4.36
N ASP A 70 -11.38 27.96 5.00
CA ASP A 70 -11.89 26.77 5.69
C ASP A 70 -12.04 25.60 4.71
N TYR A 71 -11.25 24.54 4.93
CA TYR A 71 -11.27 23.32 4.10
C TYR A 71 -12.64 22.63 4.08
N LYS A 72 -13.54 22.92 5.02
CA LYS A 72 -14.89 22.34 5.03
C LYS A 72 -15.81 23.01 4.02
N THR A 73 -15.60 24.30 3.75
CA THR A 73 -16.47 25.09 2.87
C THR A 73 -15.86 25.31 1.50
N GLU A 74 -14.55 25.56 1.47
CA GLU A 74 -13.75 25.68 0.25
C GLU A 74 -12.85 24.46 0.20
N TYR A 75 -13.08 23.55 -0.75
CA TYR A 75 -12.31 22.32 -0.92
C TYR A 75 -11.94 22.12 -2.37
N GLY A 76 -10.77 21.51 -2.59
CA GLY A 76 -10.40 21.06 -3.93
C GLY A 76 -11.02 19.72 -4.24
N GLU A 77 -10.78 19.20 -5.44
CA GLU A 77 -11.21 17.87 -5.84
C GLU A 77 -10.76 16.84 -4.79
N ARG A 78 -11.70 16.04 -4.28
CA ARG A 78 -11.46 15.10 -3.17
C ARG A 78 -11.87 13.70 -3.53
N HIS A 79 -10.96 12.76 -3.31
CA HIS A 79 -11.25 11.33 -3.45
C HIS A 79 -10.79 10.57 -2.22
N THR A 80 -11.69 9.75 -1.69
CA THR A 80 -11.37 8.79 -0.63
C THR A 80 -11.16 7.42 -1.26
N TYR A 81 -9.93 6.90 -1.15
CA TYR A 81 -9.59 5.57 -1.62
C TYR A 81 -9.52 4.59 -0.44
N LYS A 82 -10.08 3.40 -0.66
CA LYS A 82 -10.10 2.32 0.32
C LYS A 82 -9.09 1.26 -0.10
N PHE A 83 -7.97 1.22 0.60
CA PHE A 83 -6.96 0.19 0.39
C PHE A 83 -7.36 -1.09 1.13
N GLU A 84 -7.19 -2.22 0.45
CA GLU A 84 -7.21 -3.56 1.02
C GLU A 84 -5.84 -4.21 0.80
N LEU A 85 -4.91 -3.93 1.70
CA LEU A 85 -3.52 -4.34 1.59
C LEU A 85 -3.32 -5.76 2.15
N PRO A 86 -2.56 -6.62 1.45
CA PRO A 86 -2.31 -7.99 1.89
C PRO A 86 -1.47 -8.02 3.17
N SER A 87 -1.63 -9.06 3.98
CA SER A 87 -0.92 -9.21 5.26
C SER A 87 0.61 -9.32 5.10
N ARG A 88 1.10 -9.74 3.92
CA ARG A 88 2.54 -9.77 3.61
C ARG A 88 3.10 -8.44 3.10
N LEU A 89 2.32 -7.36 3.10
CA LEU A 89 2.85 -6.04 2.80
C LEU A 89 3.92 -5.69 3.83
N ILE A 90 5.13 -5.38 3.35
CA ILE A 90 6.22 -4.85 4.15
C ILE A 90 6.10 -3.33 4.23
N TYR A 91 5.84 -2.68 3.10
CA TYR A 91 5.46 -1.28 3.08
C TYR A 91 4.75 -0.88 1.78
N LEU A 92 3.99 0.22 1.84
CA LEU A 92 3.51 1.03 0.74
C LEU A 92 3.85 2.51 1.04
N GLY A 93 4.68 3.10 0.21
CA GLY A 93 5.04 4.51 0.19
C GLY A 93 4.30 5.25 -0.93
N ILE A 94 3.67 6.37 -0.61
CA ILE A 94 3.00 7.25 -1.58
C ILE A 94 3.66 8.63 -1.49
N GLY A 95 4.30 9.06 -2.57
CA GLY A 95 5.17 10.25 -2.61
C GLY A 95 6.56 10.05 -2.01
N THR A 96 6.91 8.83 -1.59
CA THR A 96 8.17 8.51 -0.90
C THR A 96 8.60 7.06 -1.18
N ASP A 97 9.90 6.81 -1.26
CA ASP A 97 10.51 5.48 -1.10
C ASP A 97 10.79 5.27 0.39
N PRO A 98 10.06 4.37 1.07
CA PRO A 98 10.27 4.11 2.49
C PRO A 98 11.66 3.55 2.79
N ASP A 99 12.28 2.80 1.88
CA ASP A 99 13.52 2.07 2.12
C ASP A 99 14.46 2.22 0.90
N PRO A 100 15.02 3.43 0.69
CA PRO A 100 15.83 3.73 -0.50
C PRO A 100 17.11 2.87 -0.55
N ASN A 101 17.71 2.61 0.61
CA ASN A 101 18.96 1.87 0.75
C ASN A 101 18.75 0.35 0.85
N ASN A 102 17.50 -0.12 0.95
CA ASN A 102 17.15 -1.52 1.20
C ASN A 102 17.79 -2.07 2.49
N ASP A 103 17.96 -1.23 3.51
CA ASP A 103 18.56 -1.59 4.80
C ASP A 103 17.50 -1.84 5.90
N GLY A 104 16.22 -1.68 5.56
CA GLY A 104 15.10 -1.88 6.47
C GLY A 104 14.84 -0.70 7.41
N LYS A 105 15.50 0.44 7.20
CA LYS A 105 15.23 1.67 7.95
C LYS A 105 14.26 2.54 7.18
N TYR A 106 13.05 2.68 7.72
CA TYR A 106 12.01 3.41 7.03
C TYR A 106 12.13 4.92 7.18
N GLN A 107 11.88 5.65 6.10
CA GLN A 107 11.84 7.10 6.06
C GLN A 107 10.62 7.60 5.28
N CYS A 108 10.09 8.77 5.68
CA CYS A 108 8.95 9.40 5.02
C CYS A 108 9.35 10.57 4.11
N LYS A 109 10.65 10.82 3.95
CA LYS A 109 11.17 11.94 3.17
C LYS A 109 10.75 11.79 1.71
N LEU A 110 10.20 12.86 1.14
CA LEU A 110 9.85 12.87 -0.27
C LEU A 110 10.97 12.31 -1.14
N THR A 111 10.56 11.41 -2.02
CA THR A 111 11.42 10.89 -3.07
C THR A 111 11.01 11.57 -4.35
N GLU A 112 12.01 12.13 -5.04
CA GLU A 112 11.79 13.10 -6.11
C GLU A 112 10.84 14.23 -5.67
N ASN A 113 9.91 14.62 -6.54
CA ASN A 113 8.90 15.64 -6.26
C ASN A 113 7.57 15.01 -5.81
N GLY A 114 7.61 13.81 -5.21
CA GLY A 114 6.43 13.10 -4.73
C GLY A 114 5.60 12.42 -5.83
N ASN A 115 6.17 12.22 -7.01
CA ASN A 115 5.57 11.55 -8.18
C ASN A 115 5.91 10.04 -8.21
N VAL A 116 5.85 9.37 -7.06
CA VAL A 116 6.24 7.97 -6.95
C VAL A 116 5.37 7.22 -5.96
N ILE A 117 5.06 5.96 -6.27
CA ILE A 117 4.47 4.99 -5.35
C ILE A 117 5.41 3.79 -5.27
N VAL A 118 5.85 3.45 -4.06
CA VAL A 118 6.83 2.38 -3.83
C VAL A 118 6.23 1.34 -2.91
N TYR A 119 6.32 0.06 -3.24
CA TYR A 119 5.81 -0.99 -2.37
C TYR A 119 6.69 -2.23 -2.36
N LYS A 120 6.60 -3.00 -1.27
CA LYS A 120 7.33 -4.25 -1.10
C LYS A 120 6.46 -5.29 -0.40
N ILE A 121 6.43 -6.49 -0.97
CA ILE A 121 5.76 -7.68 -0.41
C ILE A 121 6.83 -8.65 0.09
N ASP A 122 6.55 -9.32 1.22
CA ASP A 122 7.43 -10.36 1.73
C ASP A 122 7.67 -11.46 0.69
N GLY A 123 8.94 -11.81 0.47
CA GLY A 123 9.37 -12.75 -0.57
C GLY A 123 9.43 -12.17 -1.98
N ARG A 124 9.25 -10.86 -2.17
CA ARG A 124 9.37 -10.16 -3.47
C ARG A 124 10.33 -8.97 -3.37
N GLY A 125 10.81 -8.53 -4.53
CA GLY A 125 11.64 -7.32 -4.63
C GLY A 125 10.82 -6.04 -4.43
N LYS A 126 11.51 -4.94 -4.12
CA LYS A 126 10.94 -3.59 -4.13
C LYS A 126 10.36 -3.26 -5.51
N ARG A 127 9.19 -2.64 -5.55
CA ARG A 127 8.54 -2.13 -6.76
C ARG A 127 8.39 -0.63 -6.68
N ILE A 128 8.69 0.03 -7.79
CA ILE A 128 8.59 1.47 -7.94
C ILE A 128 7.65 1.71 -9.12
N TYR A 129 6.59 2.48 -8.86
CA TYR A 129 5.64 2.95 -9.85
C TYR A 129 5.80 4.46 -9.97
N TRP A 130 6.21 4.92 -11.14
CA TRP A 130 6.39 6.34 -11.43
C TRP A 130 5.06 6.91 -11.90
N LEU A 131 4.67 8.04 -11.30
CA LEU A 131 3.52 8.82 -11.72
C LEU A 131 3.98 9.90 -12.71
N ASP A 132 3.02 10.47 -13.44
CA ASP A 132 3.30 11.59 -14.33
C ASP A 132 3.79 12.82 -13.54
N ASP A 133 4.59 13.67 -14.20
CA ASP A 133 5.31 14.79 -13.56
C ASP A 133 4.38 15.87 -12.98
N ASP A 134 3.13 15.93 -13.44
CA ASP A 134 2.10 16.82 -12.94
C ASP A 134 1.43 16.29 -11.66
N ILE A 135 1.60 15.00 -11.34
CA ILE A 135 1.10 14.38 -10.12
C ILE A 135 2.15 14.50 -9.01
N LYS A 136 2.01 15.53 -8.18
CA LYS A 136 2.89 15.78 -7.02
C LYS A 136 2.18 15.48 -5.72
N ILE A 137 2.56 14.42 -5.01
CA ILE A 137 1.87 14.01 -3.78
C ILE A 137 2.58 14.55 -2.52
N ARG A 138 1.82 15.02 -1.55
CA ARG A 138 2.31 15.56 -0.27
C ARG A 138 1.49 15.09 0.91
N MET A 139 2.16 14.81 2.02
CA MET A 139 1.49 14.61 3.30
C MET A 139 0.81 15.91 3.75
N GLY A 140 -0.45 15.79 4.14
CA GLY A 140 -1.19 16.85 4.81
C GLY A 140 -0.94 16.86 6.32
N GLU A 141 -1.01 18.04 6.90
CA GLU A 141 -0.99 18.23 8.35
C GLU A 141 -2.18 19.10 8.75
N TYR A 142 -2.93 18.63 9.75
CA TYR A 142 -4.02 19.40 10.31
C TYR A 142 -3.50 20.43 11.31
N ARG A 143 -3.45 21.70 10.91
CA ARG A 143 -3.04 22.82 11.78
C ARG A 143 -3.98 24.00 11.61
N ASN A 144 -4.23 24.72 12.69
CA ASN A 144 -5.08 25.92 12.69
C ASN A 144 -6.46 25.69 12.04
N ASN A 145 -7.08 24.54 12.34
CA ASN A 145 -8.38 24.14 11.77
C ASN A 145 -8.39 24.01 10.23
N ASN A 146 -7.24 23.73 9.62
CA ASN A 146 -7.08 23.59 8.19
C ASN A 146 -6.11 22.45 7.85
N TRP A 147 -6.29 21.83 6.68
CA TRP A 147 -5.32 20.89 6.11
C TRP A 147 -4.34 21.65 5.23
N LEU A 148 -3.07 21.61 5.63
CA LEU A 148 -1.97 22.27 4.92
C LEU A 148 -0.90 21.24 4.54
N ILE A 149 -0.01 21.61 3.61
CA ILE A 149 1.16 20.77 3.28
C ILE A 149 2.05 20.68 4.52
N LYS A 150 2.33 19.46 4.97
CA LYS A 150 3.25 19.19 6.09
C LYS A 150 4.64 19.72 5.78
N LYS A 151 5.30 20.29 6.80
CA LYS A 151 6.70 20.74 6.73
C LYS A 151 7.51 20.07 7.86
N PRO A 152 8.65 19.40 7.58
CA PRO A 152 9.23 19.15 6.25
C PRO A 152 8.27 18.34 5.36
N GLU A 153 8.43 18.48 4.04
CA GLU A 153 7.56 17.76 3.12
C GLU A 153 7.87 16.27 3.14
N GLU A 154 6.81 15.47 3.26
CA GLU A 154 6.88 14.03 3.43
C GLU A 154 5.82 13.34 2.56
N GLY A 155 6.04 12.07 2.27
CA GLY A 155 5.03 11.17 1.72
C GLY A 155 4.31 10.38 2.82
N LEU A 156 3.37 9.53 2.41
CA LEU A 156 2.74 8.55 3.31
C LEU A 156 3.50 7.23 3.27
N VAL A 157 3.71 6.62 4.43
CA VAL A 157 4.25 5.26 4.56
C VAL A 157 3.25 4.42 5.35
N ILE A 158 2.87 3.26 4.81
CA ILE A 158 2.07 2.23 5.47
C ILE A 158 2.95 1.00 5.61
N THR A 159 3.21 0.52 6.82
CA THR A 159 4.18 -0.56 7.09
C THR A 159 3.56 -1.95 7.25
N HIS A 160 2.24 -2.05 7.18
CA HIS A 160 1.53 -3.31 7.42
C HIS A 160 0.33 -3.48 6.48
N GLY A 161 -0.03 -4.74 6.24
CA GLY A 161 -1.29 -5.08 5.58
C GLY A 161 -2.50 -4.70 6.42
N GLY A 162 -3.65 -4.51 5.79
CA GLY A 162 -4.86 -4.08 6.47
C GLY A 162 -5.80 -3.32 5.56
N LYS A 163 -6.88 -2.81 6.15
CA LYS A 163 -7.82 -1.93 5.46
C LYS A 163 -7.55 -0.49 5.87
N TYR A 164 -7.33 0.38 4.90
CA TYR A 164 -7.05 1.79 5.13
C TYR A 164 -8.00 2.63 4.28
N GLU A 165 -8.51 3.71 4.86
CA GLU A 165 -9.32 4.70 4.15
C GLU A 165 -8.56 6.01 4.18
N ILE A 166 -8.12 6.46 3.00
CA ILE A 166 -7.25 7.63 2.85
C ILE A 166 -7.93 8.59 1.89
N THR A 167 -8.07 9.84 2.34
CA THR A 167 -8.60 10.92 1.51
C THR A 167 -7.46 11.70 0.89
N PHE A 168 -7.59 11.96 -0.40
CA PHE A 168 -6.71 12.80 -1.20
C PHE A 168 -7.48 14.06 -1.58
N GLU A 169 -6.84 15.21 -1.52
CA GLU A 169 -7.39 16.49 -1.97
C GLU A 169 -6.44 17.16 -2.96
N LEU A 170 -6.96 17.70 -4.06
CA LEU A 170 -6.19 18.57 -4.94
C LEU A 170 -6.06 19.96 -4.31
N VAL A 171 -4.83 20.39 -4.03
CA VAL A 171 -4.52 21.71 -3.51
C VAL A 171 -3.55 22.43 -4.42
N LYS A 172 -3.46 23.75 -4.31
CA LYS A 172 -2.43 24.55 -4.96
C LYS A 172 -1.72 25.46 -3.99
N TYR A 173 -0.42 25.65 -4.23
CA TYR A 173 0.43 26.58 -3.50
C TYR A 173 1.38 27.26 -4.48
N HIS A 174 1.37 28.59 -4.56
CA HIS A 174 2.12 29.38 -5.56
C HIS A 174 1.92 28.88 -7.00
N ASP A 175 0.65 28.70 -7.39
CA ASP A 175 0.22 28.21 -8.71
C ASP A 175 0.66 26.79 -9.11
N GLU A 176 1.39 26.07 -8.24
CA GLU A 176 1.62 24.64 -8.41
C GLU A 176 0.53 23.81 -7.75
N LYS A 177 0.05 22.78 -8.45
CA LYS A 177 -0.91 21.80 -7.91
C LYS A 177 -0.19 20.64 -7.20
N TYR A 178 -0.80 20.16 -6.14
CA TYR A 178 -0.36 19.01 -5.34
C TYR A 178 -1.57 18.17 -4.94
N ILE A 179 -1.37 16.87 -4.79
CA ILE A 179 -2.32 15.97 -4.16
C ILE A 179 -1.95 15.85 -2.68
N LEU A 180 -2.79 16.39 -1.82
CA LEU A 180 -2.63 16.39 -0.37
C LEU A 180 -3.24 15.13 0.25
N ILE A 181 -2.46 14.40 1.03
CA ILE A 181 -2.92 13.21 1.76
C ILE A 181 -3.48 13.62 3.11
N TYR A 182 -4.76 13.32 3.34
CA TYR A 182 -5.39 13.47 4.65
C TYR A 182 -5.17 12.18 5.42
N ALA A 183 -4.03 12.07 6.08
CA ALA A 183 -3.80 10.99 6.99
C ALA A 183 -3.99 11.51 8.42
N ASN A 184 -5.19 11.25 8.96
CA ASN A 184 -5.42 11.38 10.40
C ASN A 184 -4.41 10.49 11.16
N ASN A 185 -4.16 10.81 12.44
CA ASN A 185 -3.31 10.05 13.37
C ASN A 185 -3.67 8.54 13.52
N SER A 186 -4.64 8.04 12.77
CA SER A 186 -5.15 6.67 12.75
C SER A 186 -4.46 5.75 11.72
N VAL A 187 -3.61 6.26 10.84
CA VAL A 187 -2.68 5.41 10.07
C VAL A 187 -1.41 5.26 10.89
N PRO A 188 -0.93 4.04 11.20
CA PRO A 188 0.27 3.86 12.01
C PRO A 188 1.47 4.46 11.27
N TYR A 189 1.88 5.64 11.73
CA TYR A 189 3.16 6.24 11.43
C TYR A 189 4.19 5.66 12.40
N GLU A 190 4.83 4.56 12.04
CA GLU A 190 6.03 4.13 12.75
C GLU A 190 7.24 4.70 12.02
N VAL A 191 7.70 5.86 12.49
CA VAL A 191 9.07 6.32 12.24
C VAL A 191 9.87 5.94 13.47
N SER A 192 10.66 4.86 13.37
CA SER A 192 11.63 4.45 14.38
C SER A 192 12.88 5.32 14.34
#